data_AF-D6ZAR4-F1
#
_entry.id   AF-D6ZAR4-F1
#
_cell.length_a   1.000
_cell.length_b   1.000
_cell.length_c   1.000
_cell.angle_alpha   90.00
_cell.angle_beta   90.00
_cell.angle_gamma   90.00
#
_symmetry.space_group_name_H-M   'P 1'
#
loop_
_entity.id
_entity.type
_entity.pdbx_description
1 polymer ?
#
loop_
_entity_poly.entity_id
_entity_poly.type
_entity_poly.pdbx_seq_one_letter_code
_entity_poly.pdbx_strand_id
1 'polypeptide(L)'
;MANFRPCQHPDCKDVNGNPRLTDRGMCDRCYERLPALVEGLVADYKWLKAAMPRPPAPDDLGRKATPTGWGHPAAWASAICADIAFWLHAARRLLAEAEDKTPPERPGDERTAVALAHRAVNSKLDQFTKLDGAGEIVAQWLLLRKRVRVACGLARDVTWIPQPCPNPACGDYLVFWIKDVGFEAVRCEKCGQPMQLSEIPEAA
;
A
#
# COMPACT_ATOMS: atom_id res chain seq x y z
N MET A 1 -4.93 -37.04 -6.83
CA MET A 1 -5.39 -36.22 -7.96
C MET A 1 -5.22 -34.76 -7.57
N ALA A 2 -4.53 -33.96 -8.38
CA ALA A 2 -4.42 -32.52 -8.14
C ALA A 2 -5.79 -31.87 -8.32
N ASN A 3 -6.26 -31.13 -7.30
CA ASN A 3 -7.54 -30.41 -7.35
C ASN A 3 -7.27 -28.99 -7.85
N PHE A 4 -7.37 -28.79 -9.16
CA PHE A 4 -7.17 -27.47 -9.77
C PHE A 4 -8.36 -26.57 -9.49
N ARG A 5 -8.10 -25.40 -8.90
CA ARG A 5 -9.08 -24.36 -8.61
C ARG A 5 -8.60 -23.02 -9.16
N PRO A 6 -9.51 -22.05 -9.40
CA PRO A 6 -9.10 -20.69 -9.75
C PRO A 6 -8.18 -20.09 -8.69
N CYS A 7 -7.14 -19.37 -9.13
CA CYS A 7 -6.23 -18.67 -8.25
C CYS A 7 -6.99 -17.68 -7.37
N GLN A 8 -6.71 -17.71 -6.06
CA GLN A 8 -7.37 -16.88 -5.06
C GLN A 8 -6.86 -15.42 -5.01
N HIS A 9 -5.78 -15.09 -5.73
CA HIS A 9 -5.25 -13.73 -5.74
C HIS A 9 -6.23 -12.81 -6.51
N PRO A 10 -6.68 -11.68 -5.93
CA PRO A 10 -7.77 -10.86 -6.48
C PRO A 10 -7.45 -10.26 -7.86
N ASP A 11 -6.20 -9.88 -8.09
CA ASP A 11 -5.74 -9.37 -9.39
C ASP A 11 -5.20 -10.46 -10.33
N CYS A 12 -5.46 -11.74 -10.07
CA CYS A 12 -4.99 -12.81 -10.94
C CYS A 12 -5.71 -12.75 -12.30
N LYS A 13 -4.94 -12.58 -13.37
CA LYS A 13 -5.43 -12.63 -14.74
C LYS A 13 -4.46 -13.45 -15.60
N ASP A 14 -5.02 -14.41 -16.33
CA ASP A 14 -4.36 -15.13 -17.41
C ASP A 14 -4.40 -14.32 -18.71
N VAL A 15 -3.98 -14.94 -19.82
CA VAL A 15 -3.97 -14.31 -21.15
C VAL A 15 -5.36 -13.93 -21.66
N ASN A 16 -6.41 -14.57 -21.14
CA ASN A 16 -7.82 -14.37 -21.51
C ASN A 16 -8.57 -13.52 -20.48
N GLY A 17 -7.90 -13.01 -19.44
CA GLY A 17 -8.50 -12.22 -18.37
C GLY A 17 -9.16 -13.05 -17.26
N ASN A 18 -9.07 -14.38 -17.31
CA ASN A 18 -9.61 -15.27 -16.28
C ASN A 18 -8.56 -15.56 -15.19
N PRO A 19 -8.96 -15.89 -13.95
CA PRO A 19 -8.00 -16.35 -12.95
C PRO A 19 -7.32 -17.65 -13.39
N ARG A 20 -5.99 -17.72 -13.25
CA ARG A 20 -5.23 -18.95 -13.59
C ARG A 20 -5.67 -20.12 -12.71
N LEU A 21 -5.80 -21.30 -13.27
CA LEU A 21 -6.03 -22.52 -12.50
C LEU A 21 -4.73 -22.96 -11.79
N THR A 22 -4.85 -23.37 -10.53
CA THR A 22 -3.74 -23.79 -9.66
C THR A 22 -4.22 -24.79 -8.62
N ASP A 23 -3.35 -25.68 -8.18
CA ASP A 23 -3.57 -26.60 -7.04
C ASP A 23 -2.96 -26.06 -5.73
N ARG A 24 -2.25 -24.92 -5.78
CA ARG A 24 -1.56 -24.29 -4.64
C ARG A 24 -2.34 -23.16 -3.97
N GLY A 25 -3.60 -22.96 -4.36
CA GLY A 25 -4.45 -21.83 -3.96
C GLY A 25 -4.10 -20.52 -4.68
N MET A 26 -2.82 -20.16 -4.80
CA MET A 26 -2.34 -19.09 -5.67
C MET A 26 -1.40 -19.63 -6.77
N CYS A 27 -1.43 -19.04 -7.96
CA CYS A 27 -0.51 -19.43 -9.03
C CYS A 27 0.89 -18.85 -8.79
N ASP A 28 1.93 -19.45 -9.37
CA ASP A 28 3.34 -19.11 -9.09
C ASP A 28 3.64 -17.61 -9.23
N ARG A 29 3.17 -16.97 -10.31
CA ARG A 29 3.32 -15.52 -10.53
C ARG A 29 2.72 -14.68 -9.39
N CYS A 30 1.55 -15.08 -8.88
CA CYS A 30 0.89 -14.37 -7.79
C CYS A 30 1.59 -14.63 -6.46
N TYR A 31 2.02 -15.88 -6.22
CA TYR A 31 2.78 -16.28 -5.05
C TYR A 31 4.11 -15.50 -4.94
N GLU A 32 4.87 -15.39 -6.03
CA GLU A 32 6.15 -14.65 -6.07
C GLU A 32 6.02 -13.16 -5.70
N ARG A 33 4.82 -12.58 -5.89
CA ARG A 33 4.55 -11.16 -5.58
C ARG A 33 4.12 -10.92 -4.14
N LEU A 34 3.62 -11.95 -3.45
CA LEU A 34 3.11 -11.82 -2.09
C LEU A 34 4.14 -11.31 -1.08
N PRO A 35 5.40 -11.81 -1.06
CA PRO A 35 6.41 -11.30 -0.13
C PRO A 35 6.61 -9.79 -0.26
N ALA A 36 6.71 -9.28 -1.50
CA ALA A 36 6.88 -7.86 -1.77
C ALA A 36 5.65 -7.02 -1.35
N LEU A 37 4.44 -7.58 -1.46
CA LEU A 37 3.23 -6.94 -0.97
C LEU A 37 3.24 -6.82 0.57
N VAL A 38 3.59 -7.90 1.26
CA VAL A 38 3.66 -7.96 2.73
C VAL A 38 4.74 -7.02 3.26
N GLU A 39 5.96 -7.06 2.71
CA GLU A 39 7.04 -6.12 3.05
C GLU A 39 6.62 -4.67 2.77
N GLY A 40 5.94 -4.44 1.64
CA GLY A 40 5.42 -3.15 1.25
C GLY A 40 4.46 -2.55 2.28
N LEU A 41 3.51 -3.35 2.80
CA LEU A 41 2.59 -2.91 3.85
C LEU A 41 3.30 -2.56 5.16
N VAL A 42 4.29 -3.36 5.55
CA VAL A 42 5.07 -3.09 6.76
C VAL A 42 5.90 -1.81 6.60
N ALA A 43 6.46 -1.57 5.41
CA ALA A 43 7.15 -0.33 5.08
C ALA A 43 6.19 0.87 5.13
N ASP A 44 5.00 0.77 4.54
CA ASP A 44 3.97 1.80 4.57
C ASP A 44 3.56 2.14 6.01
N TYR A 45 3.35 1.12 6.86
CA TYR A 45 3.09 1.31 8.29
C TYR A 45 4.22 2.08 8.99
N LYS A 46 5.48 1.66 8.79
CA LYS A 46 6.65 2.32 9.40
C LYS A 46 6.77 3.77 8.95
N TRP A 47 6.58 4.01 7.65
CA TRP A 47 6.64 5.35 7.07
C TRP A 47 5.53 6.25 7.63
N LEU A 48 4.27 5.78 7.70
CA LEU A 48 3.17 6.55 8.27
C LEU A 48 3.42 6.95 9.73
N LYS A 49 3.93 6.01 10.55
CA LYS A 49 4.28 6.29 11.95
C LYS A 49 5.41 7.31 12.09
N ALA A 50 6.36 7.34 11.14
CA ALA A 50 7.48 8.26 11.16
C ALA A 50 7.14 9.65 10.58
N ALA A 51 6.45 9.69 9.44
CA ALA A 51 6.17 10.91 8.69
C ALA A 51 4.95 11.68 9.22
N MET A 52 4.00 10.98 9.87
CA MET A 52 2.78 11.59 10.41
C MET A 52 2.60 11.24 11.90
N PRO A 53 3.53 11.67 12.78
CA PRO A 53 3.39 11.41 14.21
C PRO A 53 2.11 12.07 14.74
N ARG A 54 1.45 11.39 15.69
CA ARG A 54 0.34 12.00 16.43
C ARG A 54 0.89 13.21 17.20
N PRO A 55 0.24 14.39 17.13
CA PRO A 55 0.65 15.50 17.98
C PRO A 55 0.57 15.08 19.46
N PRO A 56 1.55 15.50 20.29
CA PRO A 56 1.56 15.18 21.71
C PRO A 56 0.41 15.93 22.41
N ALA A 57 -0.70 15.21 22.67
CA ALA A 57 -1.91 15.69 23.34
C ALA A 57 -2.60 16.89 22.64
N PRO A 58 -3.90 17.15 22.91
CA PRO A 58 -4.49 18.43 22.57
C PRO A 58 -3.75 19.50 23.39
N ASP A 59 -3.32 20.57 22.76
CA ASP A 59 -3.11 21.82 23.47
C ASP A 59 -4.45 22.26 24.11
N ASP A 60 -4.39 23.03 25.20
CA ASP A 60 -5.55 23.53 25.96
C ASP A 60 -6.54 24.41 25.13
N LEU A 61 -6.36 24.48 23.81
CA LEU A 61 -7.12 25.32 22.88
C LEU A 61 -8.30 24.60 22.21
N GLY A 62 -8.51 23.31 22.45
CA GLY A 62 -9.79 22.63 22.17
C GLY A 62 -10.27 22.70 20.71
N ARG A 63 -9.38 22.93 19.73
CA ARG A 63 -9.77 23.05 18.32
C ARG A 63 -10.10 21.68 17.74
N LYS A 64 -11.38 21.32 17.77
CA LYS A 64 -11.92 20.17 17.05
C LYS A 64 -11.74 20.37 15.54
N ALA A 65 -11.25 19.32 14.87
CA ALA A 65 -11.15 19.28 13.41
C ALA A 65 -12.54 19.48 12.76
N THR A 66 -12.58 20.23 11.66
CA THR A 66 -13.81 20.57 10.92
C THR A 66 -14.44 19.36 10.22
N PRO A 67 -15.77 19.35 9.99
CA PRO A 67 -16.51 18.14 9.60
C PRO A 67 -16.46 17.80 8.10
N THR A 68 -15.87 18.64 7.24
CA THR A 68 -16.11 18.60 5.78
C THR A 68 -14.87 18.37 4.92
N GLY A 69 -13.73 18.01 5.49
CA GLY A 69 -12.56 17.59 4.73
C GLY A 69 -11.73 16.67 5.59
N TRP A 70 -11.32 15.52 5.03
CA TRP A 70 -10.35 14.55 5.56
C TRP A 70 -9.77 14.96 6.92
N GLY A 71 -10.19 14.27 8.00
CA GLY A 71 -9.72 14.57 9.35
C GLY A 71 -8.19 14.68 9.40
N HIS A 72 -7.68 15.42 10.40
CA HIS A 72 -6.25 15.74 10.59
C HIS A 72 -5.32 14.62 10.05
N PRO A 73 -4.29 14.91 9.21
CA PRO A 73 -3.49 13.88 8.55
C PRO A 73 -2.98 12.77 9.49
N ALA A 74 -2.59 13.12 10.72
CA ALA A 74 -2.21 12.14 11.74
C ALA A 74 -3.35 11.21 12.21
N ALA A 75 -4.61 11.69 12.23
CA ALA A 75 -5.78 10.86 12.53
C ALA A 75 -6.06 9.86 11.41
N TRP A 76 -5.99 10.31 10.15
CA TRP A 76 -6.07 9.42 9.00
C TRP A 76 -4.95 8.37 9.02
N ALA A 77 -3.69 8.80 9.22
CA ALA A 77 -2.53 7.90 9.28
C ALA A 77 -2.66 6.89 10.42
N SER A 78 -3.14 7.33 11.58
CA SER A 78 -3.44 6.45 12.71
C SER A 78 -4.50 5.41 12.37
N ALA A 79 -5.59 5.80 11.69
CA ALA A 79 -6.63 4.87 11.28
C ALA A 79 -6.09 3.83 10.26
N ILE A 80 -5.30 4.28 9.28
CA ILE A 80 -4.66 3.38 8.31
C ILE A 80 -3.67 2.43 8.99
N CYS A 81 -2.89 2.91 9.97
CA CYS A 81 -1.98 2.05 10.72
C CYS A 81 -2.74 0.96 11.50
N ALA A 82 -3.88 1.31 12.10
CA ALA A 82 -4.75 0.37 12.77
C ALA A 82 -5.32 -0.67 11.80
N ASP A 83 -5.77 -0.24 10.61
CA ASP A 83 -6.26 -1.14 9.55
C ASP A 83 -5.15 -2.11 9.07
N ILE A 84 -3.93 -1.61 8.84
CA ILE A 84 -2.78 -2.45 8.45
C ILE A 84 -2.49 -3.49 9.55
N ALA A 85 -2.43 -3.06 10.81
CA ALA A 85 -2.19 -3.97 11.93
C ALA A 85 -3.30 -5.01 12.07
N PHE A 86 -4.56 -4.61 11.85
CA PHE A 86 -5.71 -5.51 11.88
C PHE A 86 -5.62 -6.59 10.80
N TRP A 87 -5.42 -6.20 9.53
CA TRP A 87 -5.41 -7.15 8.41
C TRP A 87 -4.16 -8.03 8.36
N LEU A 88 -3.01 -7.56 8.85
CA LEU A 88 -1.85 -8.44 9.07
C LEU A 88 -2.15 -9.44 10.18
N HIS A 89 -2.75 -9.00 11.28
CA HIS A 89 -3.13 -9.88 12.38
C HIS A 89 -4.21 -10.90 11.96
N ALA A 90 -5.15 -10.53 11.09
CA ALA A 90 -6.14 -11.44 10.52
C ALA A 90 -5.47 -12.63 9.81
N ALA A 91 -4.40 -12.41 9.04
CA ALA A 91 -3.63 -13.49 8.44
C ALA A 91 -2.97 -14.41 9.48
N ARG A 92 -2.43 -13.83 10.56
CA ARG A 92 -1.87 -14.61 11.68
C ARG A 92 -2.93 -15.47 12.37
N ARG A 93 -4.14 -14.95 12.53
CA ARG A 93 -5.28 -15.71 13.08
C ARG A 93 -5.67 -16.84 12.15
N LEU A 94 -5.84 -16.57 10.87
CA LEU A 94 -6.18 -17.58 9.86
C LEU A 94 -5.15 -18.72 9.83
N LEU A 95 -3.85 -18.39 9.91
CA LEU A 95 -2.78 -19.38 10.04
C LEU A 95 -2.84 -20.20 11.33
N ALA A 96 -3.28 -19.61 12.45
CA ALA A 96 -3.42 -20.33 13.71
C ALA A 96 -4.65 -21.25 13.71
N GLU A 97 -5.77 -20.78 13.14
CA GLU A 97 -7.00 -21.56 12.95
C GLU A 97 -6.74 -22.80 12.11
N ALA A 98 -5.96 -22.68 11.03
CA ALA A 98 -5.55 -23.80 10.19
C ALA A 98 -4.59 -24.80 10.85
N GLU A 99 -3.99 -24.45 11.99
CA GLU A 99 -3.15 -25.35 12.79
C GLU A 99 -3.90 -25.94 13.99
N ASP A 100 -5.23 -25.80 14.05
CA ASP A 100 -6.08 -26.15 15.19
C ASP A 100 -5.59 -25.52 16.52
N LYS A 101 -4.90 -24.38 16.42
CA LYS A 101 -4.42 -23.61 17.57
C LYS A 101 -5.43 -22.54 17.92
N THR A 102 -5.52 -22.22 19.21
CA THR A 102 -6.28 -21.05 19.67
C THR A 102 -5.80 -19.81 18.92
N PRO A 103 -6.69 -19.08 18.23
CA PRO A 103 -6.29 -17.87 17.51
C PRO A 103 -5.67 -16.88 18.47
N PRO A 104 -4.45 -16.37 18.19
CA PRO A 104 -3.81 -15.43 19.09
C PRO A 104 -4.63 -14.15 19.16
N GLU A 105 -4.81 -13.60 20.36
CA GLU A 105 -5.35 -12.26 20.50
C GLU A 105 -4.40 -11.22 19.89
N ARG A 106 -4.96 -10.10 19.44
CA ARG A 106 -4.16 -8.99 18.93
C ARG A 106 -3.47 -8.29 20.10
N PRO A 107 -2.13 -8.17 20.10
CA PRO A 107 -1.45 -7.35 21.10
C PRO A 107 -2.02 -5.93 21.13
N GLY A 108 -2.11 -5.32 22.32
CA GLY A 108 -2.57 -3.94 22.47
C GLY A 108 -1.63 -2.92 21.79
N ASP A 109 -0.33 -3.23 21.71
CA ASP A 109 0.64 -2.46 20.93
C ASP A 109 0.62 -2.85 19.45
N GLU A 110 0.24 -1.90 18.59
CA GLU A 110 0.17 -2.07 17.13
C GLU A 110 1.52 -2.49 16.53
N ARG A 111 2.64 -1.95 17.04
CA ARG A 111 3.98 -2.26 16.52
C ARG A 111 4.30 -3.74 16.73
N THR A 112 4.04 -4.25 17.93
CA THR A 112 4.20 -5.67 18.26
C THR A 112 3.24 -6.54 17.47
N ALA A 113 1.98 -6.12 17.29
CA ALA A 113 1.01 -6.85 16.49
C ALA A 113 1.47 -7.02 15.03
N VAL A 114 1.95 -5.94 14.40
CA VAL A 114 2.49 -5.94 13.04
C VAL A 114 3.72 -6.85 12.94
N ALA A 115 4.68 -6.73 13.86
CA ALA A 115 5.91 -7.52 13.82
C ALA A 115 5.66 -9.03 13.96
N LEU A 116 4.79 -9.45 14.88
CA LEU A 116 4.45 -10.86 15.07
C LEU A 116 3.66 -11.42 13.89
N ALA A 117 2.73 -10.64 13.34
CA ALA A 117 1.96 -11.04 12.16
C ALA A 117 2.86 -11.16 10.92
N HIS A 118 3.73 -10.18 10.68
CA HIS A 118 4.70 -10.19 9.61
C HIS A 118 5.59 -11.43 9.64
N ARG A 119 6.17 -11.74 10.80
CA ARG A 119 7.00 -12.95 10.98
C ARG A 119 6.21 -14.23 10.70
N ALA A 120 4.97 -14.33 11.18
CA ALA A 120 4.14 -15.52 11.01
C ALA A 120 3.74 -15.75 9.55
N VAL A 121 3.34 -14.69 8.84
CA VAL A 121 2.96 -14.77 7.42
C VAL A 121 4.16 -15.14 6.56
N ASN A 122 5.31 -14.47 6.75
CA ASN A 122 6.50 -14.75 5.95
C ASN A 122 7.05 -16.16 6.16
N SER A 123 6.99 -16.71 7.37
CA SER A 123 7.48 -18.08 7.62
C SER A 123 6.55 -19.17 7.12
N LYS A 124 5.26 -18.85 6.88
CA LYS A 124 4.23 -19.82 6.49
C LYS A 124 3.46 -19.39 5.25
N LEU A 125 4.14 -18.70 4.33
CA LEU A 125 3.50 -18.10 3.16
C LEU A 125 2.83 -19.15 2.27
N ASP A 126 3.50 -20.28 2.02
CA ASP A 126 2.95 -21.39 1.23
C ASP A 126 1.70 -22.02 1.86
N GLN A 127 1.66 -22.12 3.19
CA GLN A 127 0.48 -22.58 3.90
C GLN A 127 -0.64 -21.55 3.77
N PHE A 128 -0.32 -20.27 4.01
CA PHE A 128 -1.29 -19.16 3.95
C PHE A 128 -2.03 -19.12 2.61
N THR A 129 -1.33 -19.25 1.48
CA THR A 129 -1.97 -19.15 0.16
C THR A 129 -2.96 -20.27 -0.17
N LYS A 130 -2.95 -21.35 0.62
CA LYS A 130 -3.86 -22.50 0.46
C LYS A 130 -5.12 -22.39 1.33
N LEU A 131 -5.16 -21.44 2.26
CA LEU A 131 -6.27 -21.29 3.21
C LEU A 131 -7.45 -20.57 2.57
N ASP A 132 -8.65 -21.06 2.85
CA ASP A 132 -9.88 -20.36 2.49
C ASP A 132 -9.95 -19.03 3.25
N GLY A 133 -10.11 -17.92 2.52
CA GLY A 133 -10.04 -16.55 3.06
C GLY A 133 -8.72 -15.81 2.80
N ALA A 134 -7.66 -16.50 2.35
CA ALA A 134 -6.39 -15.85 2.01
C ALA A 134 -6.55 -14.79 0.91
N GLY A 135 -7.38 -15.07 -0.11
CA GLY A 135 -7.68 -14.12 -1.18
C GLY A 135 -8.34 -12.81 -0.70
N GLU A 136 -9.25 -12.89 0.27
CA GLU A 136 -9.90 -11.71 0.86
C GLU A 136 -8.90 -10.84 1.61
N ILE A 137 -8.05 -11.47 2.43
CA ILE A 137 -7.00 -10.75 3.15
C ILE A 137 -6.02 -10.07 2.18
N VAL A 138 -5.61 -10.76 1.12
CA VAL A 138 -4.75 -10.17 0.08
C VAL A 138 -5.43 -9.00 -0.64
N ALA A 139 -6.74 -9.07 -0.87
CA ALA A 139 -7.49 -7.95 -1.44
C ALA A 139 -7.45 -6.71 -0.54
N GLN A 140 -7.61 -6.90 0.78
CA GLN A 140 -7.51 -5.81 1.76
C GLN A 140 -6.10 -5.24 1.83
N TRP A 141 -5.08 -6.10 1.75
CA TRP A 141 -3.69 -5.68 1.67
C TRP A 141 -3.41 -4.77 0.47
N LEU A 142 -3.85 -5.16 -0.72
CA LEU A 142 -3.71 -4.36 -1.94
C LEU A 142 -4.47 -3.03 -1.82
N LEU A 143 -5.69 -3.06 -1.28
CA LEU A 143 -6.50 -1.87 -1.07
C LEU A 143 -5.82 -0.88 -0.12
N LEU A 144 -5.32 -1.35 1.02
CA LEU A 144 -4.61 -0.51 1.99
C LEU A 144 -3.36 0.10 1.38
N ARG A 145 -2.57 -0.70 0.67
CA ARG A 145 -1.37 -0.21 0.00
C ARG A 145 -1.69 0.87 -1.04
N LYS A 146 -2.74 0.67 -1.84
CA LYS A 146 -3.24 1.67 -2.79
C LYS A 146 -3.70 2.94 -2.07
N ARG A 147 -4.45 2.83 -0.96
CA ARG A 147 -4.90 3.99 -0.17
C ARG A 147 -3.73 4.80 0.36
N VAL A 148 -2.70 4.15 0.93
CA VAL A 148 -1.48 4.83 1.40
C VAL A 148 -0.79 5.53 0.25
N ARG A 149 -0.50 4.80 -0.82
CA ARG A 149 0.25 5.36 -1.94
C ARG A 149 -0.47 6.52 -2.61
N VAL A 150 -1.78 6.44 -2.79
CA VAL A 150 -2.57 7.53 -3.40
C VAL A 150 -2.57 8.75 -2.48
N ALA A 151 -2.85 8.58 -1.19
CA ALA A 151 -2.93 9.69 -0.24
C ALA A 151 -1.57 10.38 -0.03
N CYS A 152 -0.48 9.62 -0.08
CA CYS A 152 0.86 10.14 0.13
C CYS A 152 1.56 10.60 -1.17
N GLY A 153 0.87 10.54 -2.32
CA GLY A 153 1.46 10.86 -3.62
C GLY A 153 2.49 9.85 -4.12
N LEU A 154 2.67 8.72 -3.43
CA LEU A 154 3.61 7.63 -3.74
C LEU A 154 3.03 6.63 -4.76
N ALA A 155 1.81 6.83 -5.26
CA ALA A 155 1.17 5.95 -6.23
C ALA A 155 1.72 6.07 -7.67
N ARG A 156 2.63 7.01 -7.91
CA ARG A 156 3.01 7.45 -9.27
C ARG A 156 4.43 7.04 -9.62
N ASP A 157 4.63 6.56 -10.84
CA ASP A 157 5.95 6.48 -11.45
C ASP A 157 6.37 7.91 -11.80
N VAL A 158 7.36 8.40 -11.04
CA VAL A 158 7.90 9.74 -11.19
C VAL A 158 9.26 9.63 -11.85
N THR A 159 9.42 10.23 -13.02
CA THR A 159 10.71 10.37 -13.70
C THR A 159 11.21 11.80 -13.51
N TRP A 160 12.40 11.96 -12.95
CA TRP A 160 13.04 13.27 -12.83
C TRP A 160 13.59 13.70 -14.19
N ILE A 161 13.27 14.93 -14.58
CA ILE A 161 13.78 15.55 -15.80
C ILE A 161 14.65 16.74 -15.35
N PRO A 162 15.97 16.72 -15.62
CA PRO A 162 16.89 17.78 -15.21
C PRO A 162 16.76 18.98 -16.15
N GLN A 163 15.62 19.66 -16.11
CA GLN A 163 15.30 20.81 -16.95
C GLN A 163 14.79 21.98 -16.09
N PRO A 164 15.14 23.23 -16.43
CA PRO A 164 14.68 24.39 -15.71
C PRO A 164 13.16 24.55 -15.79
N CYS A 165 12.57 24.95 -14.67
CA CYS A 165 11.17 25.30 -14.62
C CYS A 165 10.91 26.51 -15.54
N PRO A 166 9.99 26.40 -16.51
CA PRO A 166 9.66 27.48 -17.44
C PRO A 166 8.91 28.64 -16.75
N ASN A 167 8.49 28.47 -15.49
CA ASN A 167 7.96 29.57 -14.70
C ASN A 167 9.11 30.51 -14.30
N PRO A 168 9.15 31.75 -14.84
CA PRO A 168 10.22 32.70 -14.55
C PRO A 168 10.28 33.12 -13.07
N ALA A 169 9.22 32.92 -12.30
CA ALA A 169 9.21 33.17 -10.86
C ALA A 169 9.80 32.03 -10.02
N CYS A 170 9.96 30.81 -10.58
CA CYS A 170 10.42 29.64 -9.82
C CYS A 170 11.95 29.50 -9.83
N GLY A 171 12.59 29.77 -10.98
CA GLY A 171 14.04 29.90 -11.14
C GLY A 171 14.88 28.63 -10.86
N ASP A 172 14.26 27.44 -10.84
CA ASP A 172 14.91 26.20 -10.41
C ASP A 172 15.01 25.14 -11.51
N TYR A 173 15.92 24.18 -11.34
CA TYR A 173 16.41 23.27 -12.40
C TYR A 173 15.77 21.87 -12.43
N LEU A 174 14.80 21.59 -11.56
CA LEU A 174 14.27 20.24 -11.37
C LEU A 174 12.75 20.21 -11.62
N VAL A 175 12.36 19.48 -12.66
CA VAL A 175 10.98 19.15 -12.98
C VAL A 175 10.79 17.64 -12.98
N PHE A 176 9.59 17.18 -12.66
CA PHE A 176 9.27 15.77 -12.57
C PHE A 176 8.09 15.42 -13.46
N TRP A 177 8.24 14.34 -14.21
CA TRP A 177 7.21 13.77 -15.07
C TRP A 177 6.45 12.69 -14.31
N ILE A 178 5.13 12.80 -14.34
CA ILE A 178 4.21 11.82 -13.78
C ILE A 178 3.61 11.05 -14.94
N LYS A 179 3.89 9.75 -15.01
CA LYS A 179 3.22 8.84 -15.94
C LYS A 179 2.12 8.06 -15.22
N ASP A 180 0.87 8.34 -15.57
CA ASP A 180 -0.30 7.60 -15.09
C ASP A 180 -1.10 7.06 -16.29
N VAL A 181 -1.93 6.04 -16.08
CA VAL A 181 -2.69 5.37 -17.14
C VAL A 181 -3.71 6.35 -17.74
N GLY A 182 -3.37 6.92 -18.91
CA GLY A 182 -4.20 7.89 -19.62
C GLY A 182 -4.03 9.35 -19.17
N PHE A 183 -3.06 9.64 -18.29
CA PHE A 183 -2.74 11.01 -17.88
C PHE A 183 -1.23 11.18 -17.78
N GLU A 184 -0.67 11.94 -18.71
CA GLU A 184 0.72 12.37 -18.69
C GLU A 184 0.74 13.84 -18.26
N ALA A 185 1.40 14.14 -17.15
CA ALA A 185 1.57 15.52 -16.71
C ALA A 185 2.97 15.73 -16.15
N VAL A 186 3.57 16.84 -16.53
CA VAL A 186 4.85 17.27 -15.99
C VAL A 186 4.57 18.36 -14.97
N ARG A 187 5.25 18.32 -13.83
CA ARG A 187 5.12 19.34 -12.80
C ARG A 187 6.50 19.75 -12.29
N CYS A 188 6.65 21.00 -11.90
CA CYS A 188 7.84 21.44 -11.19
C CYS A 188 7.77 20.97 -9.73
N GLU A 189 8.87 20.46 -9.18
CA GLU A 189 8.97 20.03 -7.77
C GLU A 189 8.66 21.18 -6.82
N LYS A 190 9.23 22.36 -7.10
CA LYS A 190 9.21 23.49 -6.18
C LYS A 190 7.92 24.31 -6.25
N CYS A 191 7.44 24.64 -7.45
CA CYS A 191 6.25 25.49 -7.60
C CYS A 191 4.96 24.70 -7.90
N GLY A 192 5.05 23.40 -8.19
CA GLY A 192 3.89 22.53 -8.44
C GLY A 192 3.11 22.85 -9.72
N GLN A 193 3.59 23.79 -10.54
CA GLN A 193 2.90 24.22 -11.75
C GLN A 193 2.86 23.09 -12.78
N PRO A 194 1.68 22.78 -13.37
CA PRO A 194 1.57 21.81 -14.45
C PRO A 194 2.16 22.38 -15.75
N MET A 195 2.84 21.53 -16.51
CA MET A 195 3.52 21.85 -17.77
C MET A 195 3.13 20.81 -18.83
N GLN A 196 3.07 21.24 -20.09
CA GLN A 196 2.83 20.36 -21.23
C GLN A 196 4.13 19.63 -21.61
N LEU A 197 4.04 18.38 -22.06
CA LEU A 197 5.21 17.60 -22.48
C LEU A 197 5.98 18.28 -23.64
N SER A 198 5.25 18.99 -24.53
CA SER A 198 5.81 19.76 -25.65
C SER A 198 6.64 20.97 -25.23
N GLU A 199 6.54 21.41 -23.98
CA GLU A 199 7.32 22.52 -23.43
C GLU A 199 8.70 22.04 -22.91
N ILE A 200 8.98 20.73 -23.00
CA ILE A 200 10.24 20.11 -22.58
C ILE A 200 11.03 19.72 -23.83
N PRO A 201 12.15 20.41 -24.13
CA PRO A 201 12.87 20.26 -25.39
C PRO A 201 13.52 18.87 -25.64
N GLU A 202 13.58 17.99 -24.63
CA GLU A 202 14.20 16.66 -24.72
C GLU A 202 13.20 15.47 -24.58
N ALA A 203 11.89 15.71 -24.58
CA ALA A 203 10.88 14.66 -24.38
C ALA A 203 10.25 14.10 -25.68
N ALA A 204 10.94 14.23 -26.82
CA ALA A 204 10.52 13.69 -28.12
C ALA A 204 11.21 12.36 -28.46
#